data_AF-A0A7W1QIC3-F1
#
_entry.id   AF-A0A7W1QIC3-F1
#
_cell.length_a   1.000
_cell.length_b   1.000
_cell.length_c   1.000
_cell.angle_alpha   90.00
_cell.angle_beta   90.00
_cell.angle_gamma   90.00
#
_symmetry.space_group_name_H-M   'P 1'
#
loop_
_entity.id
_entity.type
_entity.pdbx_description
1 polymer ?
#
loop_
_entity_poly.entity_id
_entity_poly.type
_entity_poly.pdbx_seq_one_letter_code
_entity_poly.pdbx_strand_id
1 'polypeptide(L)'
;MLQIPDRIKPLRGFSHAIHIGLNVLLPILAYILVRIDFVLLAILLILLSKWRIFAVRPRYWPANIIASSIDIIVAVSLVLFMANTSSEWWQLFWVGLYGLWLLWLKPRSDVLSVSAQAMIGQLLGLSVLYLKFGDTSLAAIVAGTWGITYLAARHFFTSFEEAQVALLSHVWAYFSASLAFILGHWLLFYGTIAQIIVLLTTIGYGLAALYYLDSAERLSQNIKRQLLVIMCAIVVIVVALSDWSGSTI
;
A
#
# COMPACT_ATOMS: atom_id res chain seq x y z
N MET A 1 -17.18 32.60 24.96
CA MET A 1 -17.11 31.94 23.64
C MET A 1 -17.06 30.44 23.88
N LEU A 2 -18.15 29.73 23.56
CA LEU A 2 -18.26 28.29 23.76
C LEU A 2 -17.27 27.57 22.82
N GLN A 3 -16.31 26.85 23.39
CA GLN A 3 -15.55 25.83 22.68
C GLN A 3 -16.52 24.69 22.36
N ILE A 4 -16.87 24.52 21.09
CA ILE A 4 -17.61 23.36 20.60
C ILE A 4 -16.59 22.21 20.53
N PRO A 5 -16.72 21.14 21.35
CA PRO A 5 -15.82 20.01 21.24
C PRO A 5 -16.07 19.25 19.94
N ASP A 6 -14.96 18.86 19.35
CA ASP A 6 -14.69 17.93 18.26
C ASP A 6 -15.82 17.10 17.64
N ARG A 7 -15.72 16.95 16.31
CA ARG A 7 -16.50 16.08 15.43
C ARG A 7 -16.81 14.72 16.08
N ILE A 8 -18.00 14.61 16.66
CA ILE A 8 -18.53 13.36 17.19
C ILE A 8 -18.83 12.45 15.99
N LYS A 9 -17.94 11.51 15.66
CA LYS A 9 -18.34 10.33 14.88
C LYS A 9 -19.43 9.62 15.70
N PRO A 10 -20.62 9.35 15.14
CA PRO A 10 -21.66 8.69 15.92
C PRO A 10 -21.17 7.30 16.34
N LEU A 11 -21.00 7.12 17.65
CA LEU A 11 -20.59 5.86 18.28
C LEU A 11 -21.72 4.82 18.27
N ARG A 12 -22.98 5.27 18.11
CA ARG A 12 -24.20 4.45 18.04
C ARG A 12 -25.26 5.14 17.18
N GLY A 13 -26.21 4.38 16.64
CA GLY A 13 -27.37 4.88 15.90
C GLY A 13 -27.39 4.57 14.40
N PHE A 14 -28.45 5.00 13.73
CA PHE A 14 -28.75 4.67 12.32
C PHE A 14 -27.65 5.11 11.35
N SER A 15 -27.02 6.27 11.58
CA SER A 15 -25.91 6.77 10.76
C SER A 15 -24.66 5.88 10.83
N HIS A 16 -24.35 5.35 12.02
CA HIS A 16 -23.23 4.42 12.20
C HIS A 16 -23.49 3.09 11.48
N ALA A 17 -24.71 2.57 11.61
CA ALA A 17 -25.13 1.34 10.93
C ALA A 17 -25.08 1.49 9.40
N ILE A 18 -25.55 2.62 8.85
CA ILE A 18 -25.43 2.92 7.41
C ILE A 18 -23.97 3.00 6.99
N HIS A 19 -23.12 3.67 7.76
CA HIS A 19 -21.69 3.79 7.43
C HIS A 19 -21.00 2.42 7.38
N ILE A 20 -21.24 1.55 8.36
CA ILE A 20 -20.73 0.17 8.34
C ILE A 20 -21.31 -0.59 7.15
N GLY A 21 -22.63 -0.51 6.95
CA GLY A 21 -23.33 -1.19 5.86
C GLY A 21 -22.75 -0.83 4.48
N LEU A 22 -22.52 0.46 4.21
CA LEU A 22 -21.91 0.91 2.96
C LEU A 22 -20.46 0.42 2.80
N ASN A 23 -19.67 0.39 3.88
CA ASN A 23 -18.29 -0.11 3.84
C ASN A 23 -18.22 -1.63 3.64
N VAL A 24 -19.19 -2.39 4.14
CA VAL A 24 -19.29 -3.84 3.89
C VAL A 24 -19.83 -4.12 2.49
N LEU A 25 -20.78 -3.31 2.02
CA LEU A 25 -21.38 -3.46 0.71
C LEU A 25 -20.36 -3.31 -0.43
N LEU A 26 -19.37 -2.42 -0.28
CA LEU A 26 -18.38 -2.17 -1.32
C LEU A 26 -17.56 -3.42 -1.69
N PRO A 27 -16.92 -4.15 -0.75
CA PRO A 27 -16.27 -5.44 -1.02
C PRO A 27 -17.21 -6.50 -1.61
N ILE A 28 -18.47 -6.57 -1.14
CA ILE A 28 -19.45 -7.54 -1.64
C ILE A 28 -19.81 -7.27 -3.09
N LEU A 29 -20.08 -6.01 -3.44
CA LEU A 29 -20.36 -5.61 -4.83
C LEU A 29 -19.15 -5.85 -5.72
N ALA A 30 -17.94 -5.54 -5.25
CA ALA A 30 -16.71 -5.84 -5.98
C ALA A 30 -16.55 -7.35 -6.23
N TYR A 31 -16.87 -8.20 -5.25
CA TYR A 31 -16.88 -9.65 -5.41
C TYR A 31 -17.88 -10.13 -6.45
N ILE A 32 -19.13 -9.65 -6.38
CA ILE A 32 -20.15 -9.99 -7.37
C ILE A 32 -19.65 -9.64 -8.76
N LEU A 33 -19.14 -8.42 -8.97
CA LEU A 33 -18.60 -7.97 -10.26
C LEU A 33 -17.42 -8.82 -10.74
N VAL A 34 -16.52 -9.24 -9.85
CA VAL A 34 -15.42 -10.16 -10.20
C VAL A 34 -15.95 -11.53 -10.60
N ARG A 35 -16.98 -12.08 -9.93
CA ARG A 35 -17.58 -13.39 -10.26
C ARG A 35 -18.30 -13.44 -11.61
N ILE A 36 -18.76 -12.30 -12.10
CA ILE A 36 -19.38 -12.18 -13.42
C ILE A 36 -18.38 -11.68 -14.49
N ASP A 37 -17.08 -11.72 -14.21
CA ASP A 37 -15.97 -11.30 -15.10
C ASP A 37 -15.93 -9.80 -15.45
N PHE A 38 -16.64 -8.95 -14.71
CA PHE A 38 -16.63 -7.49 -14.87
C PHE A 38 -15.57 -6.82 -13.97
N VAL A 39 -14.31 -7.29 -14.05
CA VAL A 39 -13.20 -6.81 -13.21
C VAL A 39 -12.95 -5.30 -13.38
N LEU A 40 -13.02 -4.78 -14.60
CA LEU A 40 -12.86 -3.35 -14.86
C LEU A 40 -13.96 -2.53 -14.18
N LEU A 41 -15.20 -3.03 -14.18
CA LEU A 41 -16.31 -2.36 -13.51
C LEU A 41 -16.14 -2.38 -11.98
N ALA A 42 -15.56 -3.45 -11.42
CA ALA A 42 -15.20 -3.52 -10.00
C ALA A 42 -14.15 -2.46 -9.62
N ILE A 43 -13.14 -2.26 -10.47
CA ILE A 43 -12.13 -1.20 -10.29
C ILE A 43 -12.78 0.19 -10.41
N LEU A 44 -13.64 0.41 -11.41
CA LEU A 44 -14.39 1.67 -11.55
C LEU A 44 -15.28 1.94 -10.33
N LEU A 45 -15.94 0.91 -9.79
CA LEU A 45 -16.74 1.02 -8.56
C LEU A 45 -15.88 1.50 -7.37
N ILE A 46 -14.67 0.98 -7.21
CA ILE A 46 -13.73 1.45 -6.18
C ILE A 46 -13.41 2.93 -6.37
N LEU A 47 -13.08 3.36 -7.60
CA LEU A 47 -12.76 4.75 -7.87
C LEU A 47 -13.97 5.68 -7.62
N LEU A 48 -15.17 5.26 -8.05
CA LEU A 48 -16.41 5.97 -7.79
C LEU A 48 -16.76 6.05 -6.29
N SER A 49 -16.40 5.03 -5.50
CA SER A 49 -16.56 5.08 -4.04
C SER A 49 -15.79 6.25 -3.40
N LYS A 50 -14.78 6.80 -4.10
CA LYS A 50 -13.97 7.94 -3.68
C LYS A 50 -14.45 9.28 -4.24
N TRP A 51 -15.69 9.39 -4.69
CA TRP A 51 -16.27 10.61 -5.26
C TRP A 51 -15.99 11.89 -4.42
N ARG A 52 -15.86 11.76 -3.09
CA ARG A 52 -15.51 12.86 -2.17
C ARG A 52 -14.19 13.58 -2.51
N ILE A 53 -13.26 12.92 -3.20
CA ILE A 53 -12.01 13.54 -3.69
C ILE A 53 -12.32 14.73 -4.60
N PHE A 54 -13.35 14.62 -5.44
CA PHE A 54 -13.73 15.60 -6.45
C PHE A 54 -14.82 16.57 -5.98
N ALA A 55 -15.41 16.35 -4.80
CA ALA A 55 -16.44 17.21 -4.22
C ALA A 55 -15.90 18.56 -3.68
N VAL A 56 -14.63 18.87 -3.95
CA VAL A 56 -13.96 20.12 -3.55
C VAL A 56 -13.44 20.88 -4.78
N ARG A 57 -12.98 22.12 -4.58
CA ARG A 57 -12.41 22.94 -5.66
C ARG A 57 -11.24 22.21 -6.36
N PRO A 58 -11.13 22.27 -7.70
CA PRO A 58 -10.10 21.54 -8.47
C PRO A 58 -8.66 21.68 -7.98
N ARG A 59 -8.28 22.85 -7.45
CA ARG A 59 -6.96 23.09 -6.85
C ARG A 59 -6.58 22.14 -5.71
N TYR A 60 -7.56 21.56 -5.02
CA TYR A 60 -7.35 20.65 -3.89
C TYR A 60 -7.40 19.16 -4.30
N TRP A 61 -7.70 18.85 -5.56
CA TRP A 61 -7.77 17.46 -6.02
C TRP A 61 -6.45 16.70 -5.82
N PRO A 62 -5.27 17.25 -6.17
CA PRO A 62 -4.02 16.50 -5.98
C PRO A 62 -3.80 16.09 -4.52
N ALA A 63 -4.09 16.98 -3.58
CA ALA A 63 -3.96 16.70 -2.15
C ALA A 63 -4.92 15.58 -1.69
N ASN A 64 -6.18 15.61 -2.15
CA ASN A 64 -7.16 14.58 -1.81
C ASN A 64 -6.88 13.22 -2.48
N ILE A 65 -6.34 13.23 -3.70
CA ILE A 65 -5.88 12.03 -4.39
C ILE A 65 -4.74 11.39 -3.58
N ILE A 66 -3.73 12.18 -3.20
CA ILE A 66 -2.60 11.68 -2.39
C ILE A 66 -3.11 11.12 -1.06
N ALA A 67 -4.02 11.83 -0.38
CA ALA A 67 -4.59 11.38 0.90
C ALA A 67 -5.43 10.09 0.80
N SER A 68 -6.00 9.80 -0.38
CA SER A 68 -6.81 8.59 -0.61
C SER A 68 -6.04 7.50 -1.37
N SER A 69 -4.78 7.76 -1.74
CA SER A 69 -4.03 6.94 -2.68
C SER A 69 -3.78 5.53 -2.15
N ILE A 70 -3.38 5.39 -0.89
CA ILE A 70 -3.12 4.08 -0.29
C ILE A 70 -4.39 3.25 -0.17
N ASP A 71 -5.52 3.87 0.16
CA ASP A 71 -6.80 3.17 0.18
C ASP A 71 -7.22 2.69 -1.21
N ILE A 72 -6.96 3.48 -2.27
CA ILE A 72 -7.18 3.06 -3.66
C ILE A 72 -6.25 1.91 -4.02
N ILE A 73 -4.95 2.01 -3.72
CA ILE A 73 -3.95 0.97 -4.02
C ILE A 73 -4.36 -0.35 -3.36
N VAL A 74 -4.69 -0.35 -2.07
CA VAL A 74 -5.11 -1.57 -1.37
C VAL A 74 -6.41 -2.13 -1.94
N ALA A 75 -7.43 -1.30 -2.13
CA ALA A 75 -8.72 -1.74 -2.67
C ALA A 75 -8.58 -2.36 -4.07
N VAL A 76 -7.89 -1.68 -4.98
CA VAL A 76 -7.63 -2.20 -6.34
C VAL A 76 -6.81 -3.48 -6.29
N SER A 77 -5.81 -3.54 -5.39
CA SER A 77 -4.99 -4.74 -5.26
C SER A 77 -5.78 -5.95 -4.79
N LEU A 78 -6.65 -5.78 -3.78
CA LEU A 78 -7.50 -6.86 -3.29
C LEU A 78 -8.50 -7.34 -4.34
N VAL A 79 -9.05 -6.44 -5.16
CA VAL A 79 -9.90 -6.82 -6.30
C VAL A 79 -9.13 -7.57 -7.37
N LEU A 80 -7.90 -7.16 -7.67
CA LEU A 80 -7.07 -7.87 -8.65
C LEU A 80 -6.62 -9.24 -8.12
N PHE A 81 -6.31 -9.39 -6.83
CA PHE A 81 -6.04 -10.72 -6.24
C PHE A 81 -7.27 -11.62 -6.29
N MET A 82 -8.44 -11.06 -6.00
CA MET A 82 -9.72 -11.77 -6.12
C MET A 82 -9.95 -12.25 -7.55
N ALA A 83 -9.71 -11.39 -8.55
CA ALA A 83 -9.89 -11.73 -9.97
C ALA A 83 -8.87 -12.74 -10.50
N ASN A 84 -7.65 -12.79 -9.94
CA ASN A 84 -6.62 -13.76 -10.35
C ASN A 84 -6.69 -15.09 -9.57
N THR A 85 -7.65 -15.26 -8.68
CA THR A 85 -7.82 -16.52 -7.94
C THR A 85 -9.02 -17.31 -8.44
N SER A 86 -8.84 -18.60 -8.73
CA SER A 86 -9.90 -19.49 -9.23
C SER A 86 -10.81 -20.07 -8.14
N SER A 87 -10.26 -20.31 -6.94
CA SER A 87 -11.01 -20.90 -5.83
C SER A 87 -11.90 -19.87 -5.15
N GLU A 88 -13.18 -20.22 -4.99
CA GLU A 88 -14.17 -19.38 -4.32
C GLU A 88 -13.78 -19.05 -2.87
N TRP A 89 -13.22 -20.03 -2.14
CA TRP A 89 -12.75 -19.82 -0.77
C TRP A 89 -11.67 -18.75 -0.68
N TRP A 90 -10.75 -18.71 -1.65
CA TRP A 90 -9.72 -17.68 -1.70
C TRP A 90 -10.29 -16.33 -2.12
N GLN A 91 -11.29 -16.29 -3.00
CA GLN A 91 -11.98 -15.04 -3.33
C GLN A 91 -12.70 -14.46 -2.10
N LEU A 92 -13.41 -15.29 -1.32
CA LEU A 92 -14.04 -14.88 -0.06
C LEU A 92 -13.01 -14.42 0.99
N PHE A 93 -11.83 -15.04 1.03
CA PHE A 93 -10.71 -14.57 1.85
C PHE A 93 -10.31 -13.12 1.48
N TRP A 94 -10.16 -12.81 0.18
CA TRP A 94 -9.87 -11.44 -0.28
C TRP A 94 -10.99 -10.46 0.05
N VAL A 95 -12.26 -10.88 -0.03
CA VAL A 95 -13.41 -10.07 0.43
C VAL A 95 -13.32 -9.77 1.92
N GLY A 96 -13.00 -10.78 2.74
CA GLY A 96 -12.81 -10.63 4.18
C GLY A 96 -11.68 -9.66 4.51
N LEU A 97 -10.54 -9.78 3.84
CA LEU A 97 -9.42 -8.82 3.98
C LEU A 97 -9.80 -7.41 3.55
N TYR A 98 -10.60 -7.26 2.49
CA TYR A 98 -11.06 -5.95 2.06
C TYR A 98 -12.04 -5.33 3.05
N GLY A 99 -12.95 -6.12 3.62
CA GLY A 99 -13.81 -5.70 4.72
C GLY A 99 -13.00 -5.29 5.96
N LEU A 100 -12.01 -6.10 6.35
CA LEU A 100 -11.12 -5.81 7.47
C LEU A 100 -10.34 -4.51 7.25
N TRP A 101 -9.84 -4.29 6.03
CA TRP A 101 -9.19 -3.03 5.66
C TRP A 101 -10.11 -1.83 5.90
N LEU A 102 -11.34 -1.85 5.35
CA LEU A 102 -12.27 -0.72 5.42
C LEU A 102 -12.82 -0.46 6.83
N LEU A 103 -13.11 -1.51 7.59
CA LEU A 103 -13.78 -1.40 8.89
C LEU A 103 -12.81 -1.22 10.05
N TRP A 104 -11.61 -1.80 9.96
CA TRP A 104 -10.69 -1.87 11.09
C TRP A 104 -9.43 -1.04 10.86
N LEU A 105 -8.67 -1.29 9.78
CA LEU A 105 -7.36 -0.66 9.64
C LEU A 105 -7.46 0.78 9.14
N LYS A 106 -8.21 1.02 8.06
CA LYS A 106 -8.36 2.33 7.42
C LYS A 106 -8.88 3.43 8.35
N PRO A 107 -9.90 3.21 9.22
CA PRO A 107 -10.46 4.28 10.03
C PRO A 107 -9.52 4.79 11.14
N ARG A 108 -8.44 4.05 11.42
CA ARG A 108 -7.44 4.41 12.42
C ARG A 108 -6.49 5.49 11.89
N SER A 109 -6.06 6.35 12.80
CA SER A 109 -5.21 7.51 12.53
C SER A 109 -4.05 7.63 13.51
N ASP A 110 -3.81 6.63 14.36
CA ASP A 110 -2.59 6.55 15.16
C ASP A 110 -1.39 6.23 14.27
N VAL A 111 -0.20 6.68 14.71
CA VAL A 111 1.05 6.59 13.93
C VAL A 111 1.35 5.17 13.47
N LEU A 112 1.15 4.18 14.35
CA LEU A 112 1.37 2.77 14.03
C LEU A 112 0.41 2.27 12.96
N SER A 113 -0.88 2.58 13.08
CA SER A 113 -1.88 2.16 12.10
C SER A 113 -1.69 2.82 10.75
N VAL A 114 -1.35 4.11 10.68
CA VAL A 114 -1.06 4.79 9.41
C VAL A 114 0.22 4.25 8.78
N SER A 115 1.22 3.95 9.60
CA SER A 115 2.45 3.27 9.14
C SER A 115 2.14 1.88 8.57
N ALA A 116 1.31 1.09 9.24
CA ALA A 116 0.83 -0.20 8.75
C ALA A 116 0.02 -0.08 7.45
N GLN A 117 -0.82 0.95 7.33
CA GLN A 117 -1.55 1.24 6.08
C GLN A 117 -0.58 1.51 4.92
N ALA A 118 0.44 2.34 5.13
CA ALA A 118 1.45 2.66 4.11
C ALA A 118 2.23 1.40 3.69
N MET A 119 2.66 0.61 4.69
CA MET A 119 3.37 -0.64 4.53
C MET A 119 2.57 -1.66 3.71
N ILE A 120 1.31 -1.90 4.08
CA ILE A 120 0.40 -2.82 3.37
C ILE A 120 0.09 -2.31 1.97
N GLY A 121 -0.14 -1.00 1.82
CA GLY A 121 -0.32 -0.35 0.53
C GLY A 121 0.84 -0.58 -0.42
N GLN A 122 2.08 -0.37 0.05
CA GLN A 122 3.28 -0.66 -0.72
C GLN A 122 3.39 -2.14 -1.08
N LEU A 123 3.22 -3.04 -0.11
CA LEU A 123 3.34 -4.48 -0.33
C LEU A 123 2.33 -4.98 -1.36
N LEU A 124 1.05 -4.67 -1.18
CA LEU A 124 -0.01 -5.12 -2.10
C LEU A 124 0.12 -4.46 -3.48
N GLY A 125 0.43 -3.16 -3.53
CA GLY A 125 0.63 -2.44 -4.78
C GLY A 125 1.79 -3.01 -5.60
N LEU A 126 2.95 -3.22 -4.97
CA LEU A 126 4.10 -3.82 -5.64
C LEU A 126 3.82 -5.27 -6.04
N SER A 127 3.11 -6.02 -5.20
CA SER A 127 2.72 -7.40 -5.53
C SER A 127 1.85 -7.45 -6.78
N VAL A 128 0.86 -6.57 -6.92
CA VAL A 128 0.08 -6.47 -8.17
C VAL A 128 0.97 -6.07 -9.34
N LEU A 129 1.80 -5.04 -9.18
CA LEU A 129 2.66 -4.55 -10.27
C LEU A 129 3.54 -5.67 -10.83
N TYR A 130 4.23 -6.42 -9.98
CA TYR A 130 5.18 -7.44 -10.44
C TYR A 130 4.53 -8.79 -10.78
N LEU A 131 3.43 -9.18 -10.11
CA LEU A 131 2.79 -10.47 -10.38
C LEU A 131 1.81 -10.43 -11.53
N LYS A 132 1.13 -9.28 -11.74
CA LYS A 132 0.14 -9.13 -12.82
C LYS A 132 0.67 -8.36 -14.02
N PHE A 133 1.59 -7.44 -13.81
CA PHE A 133 2.11 -6.55 -14.85
C PHE A 133 3.64 -6.65 -14.96
N GLY A 134 4.26 -7.73 -14.48
CA GLY A 134 5.73 -7.90 -14.51
C GLY A 134 6.32 -8.08 -15.92
N ASP A 135 5.47 -8.35 -16.92
CA ASP A 135 5.78 -8.52 -18.34
C ASP A 135 5.58 -7.23 -19.16
N THR A 136 5.15 -6.14 -18.52
CA THR A 136 5.04 -4.82 -19.17
C THR A 136 6.42 -4.22 -19.46
N SER A 137 6.44 -3.10 -20.19
CA SER A 137 7.69 -2.40 -20.49
C SER A 137 8.46 -2.02 -19.21
N LEU A 138 9.79 -2.09 -19.26
CA LEU A 138 10.66 -1.69 -18.14
C LEU A 138 10.31 -0.27 -17.64
N ALA A 139 10.02 0.65 -18.55
CA ALA A 139 9.62 2.02 -18.20
C ALA A 139 8.33 2.05 -17.35
N ALA A 140 7.35 1.21 -17.67
CA ALA A 140 6.11 1.11 -16.91
C ALA A 140 6.32 0.46 -15.53
N ILE A 141 7.18 -0.56 -15.41
CA ILE A 141 7.54 -1.15 -14.10
C ILE A 141 8.26 -0.13 -13.21
N VAL A 142 9.21 0.62 -13.77
CA VAL A 142 9.96 1.65 -13.05
C VAL A 142 9.03 2.78 -12.60
N ALA A 143 8.19 3.30 -13.50
CA ALA A 143 7.22 4.35 -13.18
C ALA A 143 6.16 3.89 -12.17
N GLY A 144 5.66 2.66 -12.31
CA GLY A 144 4.73 2.05 -11.37
C GLY A 144 5.34 1.88 -9.97
N THR A 145 6.58 1.39 -9.91
CA THR A 145 7.31 1.24 -8.64
C THR A 145 7.52 2.59 -7.97
N TRP A 146 7.95 3.60 -8.74
CA TRP A 146 8.06 4.98 -8.26
C TRP A 146 6.74 5.48 -7.68
N GLY A 147 5.63 5.35 -8.43
CA GLY A 147 4.32 5.87 -8.02
C GLY A 147 3.79 5.21 -6.75
N ILE A 148 3.86 3.88 -6.65
CA ILE A 148 3.39 3.13 -5.47
C ILE A 148 4.20 3.49 -4.24
N THR A 149 5.54 3.48 -4.35
CA THR A 149 6.43 3.75 -3.21
C THR A 149 6.41 5.22 -2.79
N TYR A 150 6.26 6.16 -3.74
CA TYR A 150 6.03 7.58 -3.45
C TYR A 150 4.76 7.78 -2.62
N LEU A 151 3.63 7.19 -3.07
CA LEU A 151 2.35 7.34 -2.39
C LEU A 151 2.36 6.67 -1.01
N ALA A 152 3.02 5.53 -0.88
CA ALA A 152 3.22 4.86 0.41
C ALA A 152 4.05 5.71 1.38
N ALA A 153 5.19 6.25 0.93
CA ALA A 153 6.00 7.15 1.74
C ALA A 153 5.24 8.43 2.12
N ARG A 154 4.50 9.03 1.19
CA ARG A 154 3.65 10.20 1.47
C ARG A 154 2.65 9.89 2.58
N HIS A 155 2.00 8.74 2.54
CA HIS A 155 1.04 8.30 3.55
C HIS A 155 1.71 8.07 4.91
N PHE A 156 2.86 7.38 4.92
CA PHE A 156 3.64 7.14 6.14
C PHE A 156 4.01 8.46 6.84
N PHE A 157 4.61 9.40 6.10
CA PHE A 157 5.08 10.67 6.65
C PHE A 157 3.95 11.61 7.09
N THR A 158 2.68 11.37 6.73
CA THR A 158 1.56 12.18 7.24
C THR A 158 1.34 12.06 8.74
N SER A 159 1.90 11.02 9.38
CA SER A 159 1.80 10.80 10.82
C SER A 159 2.86 11.54 11.64
N PHE A 160 3.78 12.23 10.97
CA PHE A 160 4.92 12.89 11.59
C PHE A 160 4.96 14.37 11.21
N GLU A 161 5.49 15.19 12.10
CA GLU A 161 5.66 16.63 11.85
C GLU A 161 6.92 16.89 11.01
N GLU A 162 6.85 16.53 9.73
CA GLU A 162 7.96 16.65 8.80
C GLU A 162 7.84 17.87 7.89
N ALA A 163 8.91 18.67 7.80
CA ALA A 163 8.89 19.89 6.98
C ALA A 163 8.95 19.58 5.47
N GLN A 164 9.68 18.53 5.06
CA GLN A 164 9.89 18.18 3.65
C GLN A 164 9.35 16.80 3.28
N VAL A 165 8.12 16.48 3.70
CA VAL A 165 7.40 15.22 3.37
C VAL A 165 7.51 14.84 1.89
N ALA A 166 7.33 15.82 0.99
CA ALA A 166 7.38 15.58 -0.46
C ALA A 166 8.77 15.11 -0.89
N LEU A 167 9.82 15.79 -0.45
CA LEU A 167 11.19 15.47 -0.81
C LEU A 167 11.57 14.06 -0.31
N LEU A 168 11.32 13.76 0.96
CA LEU A 168 11.62 12.44 1.53
C LEU A 168 10.89 11.32 0.79
N SER A 169 9.63 11.56 0.41
CA SER A 169 8.87 10.58 -0.37
C SER A 169 9.44 10.38 -1.78
N HIS A 170 9.93 11.44 -2.43
CA HIS A 170 10.61 11.33 -3.72
C HIS A 170 11.95 10.60 -3.60
N VAL A 171 12.70 10.80 -2.52
CA VAL A 171 13.96 10.08 -2.27
C VAL A 171 13.71 8.58 -2.16
N TRP A 172 12.71 8.16 -1.38
CA TRP A 172 12.33 6.75 -1.28
C TRP A 172 11.86 6.17 -2.62
N ALA A 173 11.03 6.93 -3.34
CA ALA A 173 10.52 6.51 -4.64
C ALA A 173 11.61 6.42 -5.70
N TYR A 174 12.56 7.35 -5.71
CA TYR A 174 13.71 7.35 -6.61
C TYR A 174 14.63 6.15 -6.34
N PHE A 175 14.93 5.87 -5.07
CA PHE A 175 15.68 4.67 -4.68
C PHE A 175 14.98 3.40 -5.17
N SER A 176 13.66 3.30 -4.92
CA SER A 176 12.86 2.13 -5.30
C SER A 176 12.77 1.95 -6.82
N ALA A 177 12.61 3.04 -7.56
CA ALA A 177 12.57 3.05 -9.01
C ALA A 177 13.92 2.70 -9.63
N SER A 178 15.02 3.17 -9.03
CA SER A 178 16.38 2.82 -9.46
C SER A 178 16.65 1.34 -9.24
N LEU A 179 16.20 0.77 -8.13
CA LEU A 179 16.26 -0.66 -7.88
C LEU A 179 15.42 -1.44 -8.91
N ALA A 180 14.21 -0.98 -9.22
CA ALA A 180 13.37 -1.56 -10.27
C ALA A 180 13.99 -1.49 -11.66
N PHE A 181 14.71 -0.43 -11.97
CA PHE A 181 15.42 -0.31 -13.23
C PHE A 181 16.53 -1.35 -13.35
N ILE A 182 17.34 -1.52 -12.29
CA ILE A 182 18.43 -2.49 -12.27
C ILE A 182 17.86 -3.92 -12.32
N LEU A 183 16.96 -4.26 -11.40
CA LEU A 183 16.40 -5.61 -11.28
C LEU A 183 15.39 -5.94 -12.37
N GLY A 184 14.82 -4.97 -13.06
CA GLY A 184 13.91 -5.21 -14.18
C GLY A 184 14.59 -5.88 -15.38
N HIS A 185 15.91 -5.80 -15.49
CA HIS A 185 16.69 -6.53 -16.50
C HIS A 185 16.91 -8.01 -16.12
N TRP A 186 16.87 -8.32 -14.82
CA TRP A 186 16.99 -9.67 -14.26
C TRP A 186 15.89 -9.89 -13.22
N LEU A 187 14.63 -9.84 -13.68
CA LEU A 187 13.48 -9.90 -12.76
C LEU A 187 13.31 -11.33 -12.25
N LEU A 188 13.87 -11.60 -11.06
CA LEU A 188 13.82 -12.91 -10.43
C LEU A 188 12.56 -13.10 -9.58
N PHE A 189 12.06 -14.35 -9.55
CA PHE A 189 10.92 -14.77 -8.75
C PHE A 189 11.28 -15.94 -7.84
N TYR A 190 10.91 -15.86 -6.57
CA TYR A 190 10.93 -16.97 -5.62
C TYR A 190 9.53 -17.57 -5.53
N GLY A 191 9.24 -18.53 -6.41
CA GLY A 191 7.87 -19.02 -6.60
C GLY A 191 6.96 -17.89 -7.11
N THR A 192 5.97 -17.48 -6.33
CA THR A 192 5.01 -16.43 -6.69
C THR A 192 5.35 -15.06 -6.10
N ILE A 193 6.59 -14.82 -5.69
CA ILE A 193 7.02 -13.56 -5.08
C ILE A 193 8.20 -13.02 -5.89
N ALA A 194 8.06 -11.82 -6.45
CA ALA A 194 9.17 -11.15 -7.12
C ALA A 194 10.23 -10.72 -6.10
N GLN A 195 11.51 -10.96 -6.40
CA GLN A 195 12.65 -10.65 -5.53
C GLN A 195 12.63 -9.20 -5.05
N ILE A 196 12.33 -8.27 -5.94
CA ILE A 196 12.27 -6.84 -5.64
C ILE A 196 11.22 -6.47 -4.59
N ILE A 197 10.10 -7.21 -4.49
CA ILE A 197 9.11 -7.02 -3.43
C ILE A 197 9.74 -7.31 -2.08
N VAL A 198 10.52 -8.40 -1.97
CA VAL A 198 11.22 -8.78 -0.74
C VAL A 198 12.23 -7.69 -0.36
N LEU A 199 13.03 -7.22 -1.31
CA LEU A 199 14.03 -6.18 -1.07
C LEU A 199 13.41 -4.85 -0.63
N LEU A 200 12.44 -4.33 -1.40
CA LEU A 200 11.80 -3.05 -1.09
C LEU A 200 10.97 -3.10 0.19
N THR A 201 10.33 -4.23 0.50
CA THR A 201 9.60 -4.40 1.76
C THR A 201 10.57 -4.47 2.93
N THR A 202 11.65 -5.26 2.82
CA THR A 202 12.66 -5.38 3.88
C THR A 202 13.32 -4.04 4.19
N ILE A 203 13.80 -3.35 3.17
CA ILE A 203 14.46 -2.05 3.32
C ILE A 203 13.46 -1.00 3.77
N GLY A 204 12.31 -0.90 3.10
CA GLY A 204 11.29 0.10 3.41
C GLY A 204 10.75 -0.07 4.83
N TYR A 205 10.48 -1.31 5.26
CA TYR A 205 9.94 -1.57 6.59
C TYR A 205 11.01 -1.39 7.67
N GLY A 206 12.25 -1.79 7.41
CA GLY A 206 13.38 -1.55 8.31
C GLY A 206 13.63 -0.06 8.54
N LEU A 207 13.67 0.74 7.46
CA LEU A 207 13.83 2.19 7.55
C LEU A 207 12.64 2.87 8.22
N ALA A 208 11.41 2.47 7.89
CA ALA A 208 10.20 3.00 8.54
C ALA A 208 10.17 2.69 10.05
N ALA A 209 10.58 1.48 10.44
CA ALA A 209 10.68 1.09 11.85
C ALA A 209 11.76 1.89 12.58
N LEU A 210 12.93 2.08 11.97
CA LEU A 210 13.99 2.93 12.53
C LEU A 210 13.49 4.37 12.73
N TYR A 211 12.85 4.94 11.72
CA TYR A 211 12.32 6.29 11.75
C TYR A 211 11.20 6.46 12.80
N TYR A 212 10.29 5.49 12.89
CA TYR A 212 9.25 5.46 13.92
C TYR A 212 9.84 5.40 15.34
N LEU A 213 10.84 4.55 15.56
CA LEU A 213 11.48 4.43 16.87
C LEU A 213 12.27 5.68 17.24
N ASP A 214 12.91 6.33 16.26
CA ASP A 214 13.66 7.57 16.46
C ASP A 214 12.73 8.71 16.86
N SER A 215 11.66 8.92 16.08
CA SER A 215 10.64 9.94 16.36
C SER A 215 9.86 9.70 17.66
N ALA A 216 9.75 8.44 18.11
CA ALA A 216 9.15 8.10 19.39
C ALA A 216 10.15 8.17 20.57
N GLU A 217 11.39 8.62 20.35
CA GLU A 217 12.49 8.66 21.34
C GLU A 217 12.80 7.29 21.97
N ARG A 218 12.52 6.20 21.25
CA ARG A 218 12.71 4.81 21.69
C ARG A 218 13.89 4.11 21.01
N LEU A 219 14.59 4.80 20.10
CA LEU A 219 15.69 4.22 19.35
C LEU A 219 16.99 4.18 20.17
N SER A 220 17.25 3.05 20.82
CA SER A 220 18.57 2.78 21.40
C SER A 220 19.60 2.40 20.33
N GLN A 221 20.88 2.62 20.61
CA GLN A 221 21.98 2.21 19.70
C GLN A 221 21.99 0.70 19.45
N ASN A 222 21.58 -0.10 20.43
CA ASN A 222 21.50 -1.56 20.28
C ASN A 222 20.36 -1.95 19.33
N ILE A 223 19.16 -1.36 19.48
CA ILE A 223 18.03 -1.62 18.58
C ILE A 223 18.36 -1.18 17.16
N LYS A 224 18.96 0.01 17.00
CA LYS A 224 19.43 0.51 15.71
C LYS A 224 20.36 -0.50 15.03
N ARG A 225 21.36 -1.00 15.74
CA ARG A 225 22.31 -2.01 15.22
C ARG A 225 21.60 -3.32 14.87
N GLN A 226 20.71 -3.82 15.73
CA GLN A 226 19.96 -5.05 15.48
C GLN A 226 19.10 -4.95 14.22
N LEU A 227 18.32 -3.87 14.07
CA LEU A 227 17.47 -3.66 12.89
C LEU A 227 18.30 -3.53 11.61
N LEU A 228 19.40 -2.78 11.65
CA LEU A 228 20.30 -2.66 10.50
C LEU A 228 20.94 -3.99 10.13
N VAL A 229 21.41 -4.77 11.12
CA VAL A 229 22.00 -6.09 10.87
C VAL A 229 20.98 -7.06 10.28
N ILE A 230 19.75 -7.10 10.80
CA ILE A 230 18.68 -7.96 10.27
C ILE A 230 18.34 -7.55 8.83
N MET A 231 18.15 -6.24 8.58
CA MET A 231 17.86 -5.71 7.25
C MET A 231 18.97 -6.07 6.25
N CYS A 232 20.24 -5.82 6.61
CA CYS A 232 21.38 -6.18 5.79
C CYS A 232 21.50 -7.69 5.57
N ALA A 233 21.28 -8.50 6.60
CA ALA A 233 21.34 -9.96 6.50
C ALA A 233 20.29 -10.50 5.50
N ILE A 234 19.05 -10.03 5.60
CA ILE A 234 17.99 -10.42 4.66
C ILE A 234 18.37 -10.01 3.23
N VAL A 235 18.82 -8.76 3.02
CA VAL A 235 19.23 -8.28 1.69
C VAL A 235 20.39 -9.12 1.13
N VAL A 236 21.41 -9.40 1.93
CA VAL A 236 22.56 -10.21 1.52
C VAL A 236 22.14 -11.64 1.19
N ILE A 237 21.31 -12.27 2.01
CA ILE A 237 20.79 -13.62 1.76
C ILE A 237 20.02 -13.65 0.44
N VAL A 238 19.10 -12.70 0.24
CA VAL A 238 18.29 -12.58 -0.97
C VAL A 238 19.19 -12.41 -2.19
N VAL A 239 20.18 -11.52 -2.15
CA VAL A 239 21.07 -11.26 -3.31
C VAL A 239 22.02 -12.43 -3.57
N ALA A 240 22.66 -12.98 -2.53
CA ALA A 240 23.72 -13.99 -2.67
C ALA A 240 23.18 -15.38 -3.02
N LEU A 241 21.99 -15.74 -2.54
CA LEU A 241 21.36 -17.03 -2.82
C LEU A 241 20.43 -17.01 -4.03
N SER A 242 20.30 -15.85 -4.70
CA SER A 242 19.56 -15.77 -5.94
C SER A 242 20.26 -16.50 -7.07
N ASP A 243 19.48 -17.23 -7.85
CA ASP A 243 19.95 -17.78 -9.11
C ASP A 243 19.94 -16.69 -10.19
N TRP A 244 21.09 -16.05 -10.40
CA TRP A 244 21.31 -15.03 -11.41
C TRP A 244 21.50 -15.59 -12.82
N SER A 245 21.45 -16.92 -13.00
CA SER A 245 21.53 -17.57 -14.31
C SER A 245 20.20 -17.62 -15.06
N GLY A 246 19.11 -17.17 -14.42
CA GLY A 246 17.76 -17.16 -14.98
C GLY A 246 17.64 -16.36 -16.28
N SER A 247 16.91 -16.93 -17.24
CA SER A 247 16.65 -16.32 -18.55
C SER A 247 15.94 -14.98 -18.41
N THR A 248 16.48 -13.96 -19.08
CA THR A 248 15.79 -12.70 -19.38
C THR A 248 14.48 -13.00 -20.09
N ILE A 249 13.36 -12.48 -19.60
CA ILE A 249 12.10 -12.43 -20.37
C ILE A 249 12.33 -11.54 -21.59
#